data_AF-A0A257K2H9-F1
#
_entry.id   AF-A0A257K2H9-F1
#
_cell.length_a   1.000
_cell.length_b   1.000
_cell.length_c   1.000
_cell.angle_alpha   90.00
_cell.angle_beta   90.00
_cell.angle_gamma   90.00
#
_symmetry.space_group_name_H-M   'P 1'
#
loop_
_entity.id
_entity.type
_entity.pdbx_description
1 polymer ?
#
loop_
_entity_poly.entity_id
_entity_poly.type
_entity_poly.pdbx_seq_one_letter_code
_entity_poly.pdbx_strand_id
1 'polypeptide(L)'
;MKDDFKTVFDALIKAGFHQLPEKNPGTGKPFDFKITPYSLNTTLSFKFENLEHFTEFLKRAGVDVGNQLLLLTNTFVELGLDPAQFFYVNFYEKDKDLEM
;
A
#
# COMPACT_ATOMS: atom_id res chain seq x y z
N MET A 1 11.32 -10.49 7.49
CA MET A 1 9.97 -11.00 7.19
C MET A 1 8.89 -10.52 8.16
N LYS A 2 8.99 -10.62 9.49
CA LYS A 2 7.95 -10.03 10.39
C LYS A 2 8.12 -8.53 10.65
N ASP A 3 9.33 -7.99 10.56
CA ASP A 3 9.66 -6.61 10.92
C ASP A 3 9.48 -5.60 9.76
N ASP A 4 9.53 -6.05 8.51
CA ASP A 4 9.40 -5.20 7.33
C ASP A 4 8.07 -4.44 7.29
N PHE A 5 6.96 -5.13 7.61
CA PHE A 5 5.64 -4.51 7.63
C PHE A 5 5.47 -3.51 8.77
N LYS A 6 6.17 -3.70 9.90
CA LYS A 6 6.13 -2.75 11.02
C LYS A 6 6.66 -1.39 10.60
N THR A 7 7.73 -1.37 9.80
CA THR A 7 8.30 -0.15 9.23
C THR A 7 7.32 0.55 8.29
N VAL A 8 6.61 -0.22 7.44
CA VAL A 8 5.57 0.34 6.55
C VAL A 8 4.42 0.94 7.37
N PHE A 9 3.89 0.21 8.36
CA PHE A 9 2.81 0.70 9.20
C PHE A 9 3.21 1.93 10.02
N ASP A 10 4.40 1.92 10.61
CA ASP A 10 4.89 3.04 11.41
C ASP A 10 5.06 4.30 10.55
N ALA A 11 5.58 4.16 9.33
CA ALA A 11 5.69 5.25 8.38
C ALA A 11 4.32 5.78 7.91
N LEU A 12 3.35 4.89 7.66
CA LEU A 12 1.98 5.29 7.32
C LEU A 12 1.31 6.04 8.48
N ILE A 13 1.42 5.51 9.70
CA ILE A 13 0.92 6.18 10.92
C ILE A 13 1.60 7.54 11.09
N LYS A 14 2.93 7.61 10.98
CA LYS A 14 3.71 8.84 11.12
C LYS A 14 3.36 9.87 10.05
N ALA A 15 2.99 9.44 8.85
CA ALA A 15 2.52 10.31 7.78
C ALA A 15 1.04 10.74 7.95
N GLY A 16 0.35 10.26 8.99
CA GLY A 16 -1.03 10.64 9.29
C GLY A 16 -2.09 9.76 8.63
N PHE A 17 -1.67 8.66 7.98
CA PHE A 17 -2.56 7.66 7.38
C PHE A 17 -3.05 6.69 8.46
N HIS A 18 -3.93 7.19 9.34
CA HIS A 18 -4.45 6.44 10.48
C HIS A 18 -5.65 5.54 10.17
N GLN A 19 -5.89 5.17 8.91
CA GLN A 19 -6.93 4.18 8.55
C GLN A 19 -6.54 2.73 8.94
N LEU A 20 -5.90 2.55 10.10
CA LEU A 20 -5.87 1.26 10.77
C LEU A 20 -7.10 1.20 11.69
N PRO A 21 -8.01 0.24 11.49
CA PRO A 21 -9.35 0.22 12.09
C PRO A 21 -9.37 0.23 13.63
N GLU A 22 -8.24 -0.04 14.28
CA GLU A 22 -8.18 -0.23 15.73
C GLU A 22 -7.69 0.99 16.53
N LYS A 23 -7.04 1.99 15.92
CA LYS A 23 -6.32 3.02 16.70
C LYS A 23 -6.89 4.43 16.73
N ASN A 24 -7.61 4.90 15.71
CA ASN A 24 -8.12 6.28 15.69
C ASN A 24 -9.35 6.43 14.77
N PRO A 25 -10.57 6.20 15.28
CA PRO A 25 -11.80 6.46 14.53
C PRO A 25 -12.01 7.98 14.40
N GLY A 26 -11.53 8.59 13.31
CA GLY A 26 -11.92 9.96 12.90
C GLY A 26 -10.81 10.98 12.61
N THR A 27 -9.53 10.62 12.73
CA THR A 27 -8.40 11.56 12.46
C THR A 27 -7.41 11.06 11.40
N GLY A 28 -7.63 9.89 10.82
CA GLY A 28 -6.82 9.37 9.72
C GLY A 28 -7.23 9.96 8.40
N LYS A 29 -6.27 10.53 7.66
CA LYS A 29 -6.54 10.95 6.29
C LYS A 29 -6.72 9.71 5.40
N PRO A 30 -7.69 9.74 4.46
CA PRO A 30 -7.78 8.68 3.48
C PRO A 30 -6.49 8.65 2.67
N PHE A 31 -5.95 7.45 2.48
CA PHE A 31 -4.78 7.25 1.65
C PHE A 31 -5.17 6.43 0.43
N ASP A 32 -4.43 6.66 -0.64
CA ASP A 32 -4.48 5.88 -1.85
C ASP A 32 -3.06 5.38 -2.15
N PHE A 33 -2.94 4.40 -3.03
CA PHE A 33 -1.65 3.80 -3.31
C PHE A 33 -1.48 3.46 -4.78
N LYS A 34 -0.25 3.64 -5.26
CA LYS A 34 0.11 3.36 -6.65
C LYS A 34 1.22 2.34 -6.70
N ILE A 35 0.99 1.32 -7.50
CA ILE A 35 1.93 0.24 -7.74
C ILE A 35 2.81 0.63 -8.93
N THR A 36 4.12 0.53 -8.77
CA THR A 36 5.09 0.87 -9.81
C THR A 36 6.25 -0.13 -9.78
N PRO A 37 6.91 -0.39 -10.93
CA PRO A 37 8.11 -1.23 -10.95
C PRO A 37 9.34 -0.56 -10.29
N TYR A 38 9.26 0.75 -10.02
CA TYR A 38 10.34 1.56 -9.45
C TYR A 38 9.85 2.38 -8.27
N SER A 39 10.75 2.76 -7.36
CA SER A 39 10.44 3.67 -6.27
C SER A 39 10.20 5.08 -6.80
N LEU A 40 9.16 5.78 -6.32
CA LEU A 40 8.95 7.21 -6.58
C LEU A 40 9.85 8.12 -5.72
N ASN A 41 10.84 7.55 -5.04
CA ASN A 41 11.77 8.26 -4.16
C ASN A 41 11.06 9.08 -3.06
N THR A 42 9.90 8.59 -2.61
CA THR A 42 9.16 9.17 -1.50
C THR A 42 9.39 8.35 -0.24
N THR A 43 9.23 8.97 0.93
CA THR A 43 9.29 8.28 2.23
C THR A 43 8.18 7.23 2.40
N LEU A 44 7.20 7.23 1.49
CA LEU A 44 6.03 6.36 1.47
C LEU A 44 6.10 5.33 0.33
N SER A 45 7.27 5.18 -0.29
CA SER A 45 7.55 4.18 -1.31
C SER A 45 8.15 2.95 -0.66
N PHE A 46 7.40 1.85 -0.61
CA PHE A 46 7.85 0.59 0.00
C PHE A 46 7.95 -0.51 -1.04
N LYS A 47 9.04 -1.27 -0.98
CA LYS A 47 9.27 -2.42 -1.85
C LYS A 47 8.55 -3.64 -1.28
N PHE A 48 7.78 -4.32 -2.12
CA PHE A 48 7.22 -5.63 -1.84
C PHE A 48 7.85 -6.65 -2.78
N GLU A 49 8.11 -7.86 -2.28
CA GLU A 49 8.79 -8.90 -3.07
C GLU A 49 7.89 -9.52 -4.13
N ASN A 50 6.58 -9.56 -3.89
CA ASN A 50 5.56 -10.09 -4.78
C ASN A 50 4.15 -9.74 -4.26
N LEU A 51 3.13 -10.11 -5.04
CA LEU A 51 1.73 -9.82 -4.74
C LEU A 51 1.27 -10.52 -3.44
N GLU A 52 1.82 -11.70 -3.14
CA GLU A 52 1.51 -12.43 -1.91
C GLU A 52 2.01 -11.66 -0.68
N HIS A 53 3.24 -11.13 -0.74
CA HIS A 53 3.83 -10.31 0.32
C HIS A 53 3.01 -9.04 0.58
N PHE A 54 2.50 -8.40 -0.47
CA PHE A 54 1.62 -7.25 -0.34
C PHE A 54 0.22 -7.63 0.19
N THR A 55 -0.32 -8.75 -0.26
CA THR A 55 -1.59 -9.30 0.23
C THR A 55 -1.51 -9.63 1.73
N GLU A 56 -0.40 -10.20 2.19
CA GLU A 56 -0.16 -10.41 3.62
C GLU A 56 -0.14 -9.11 4.41
N PHE A 57 0.48 -8.06 3.87
CA PHE A 57 0.46 -6.73 4.46
C PHE A 57 -0.97 -6.19 4.59
N LEU A 58 -1.78 -6.27 3.53
CA LEU A 58 -3.17 -5.81 3.54
C LEU A 58 -4.03 -6.59 4.55
N LYS A 59 -3.86 -7.90 4.64
CA LYS A 59 -4.53 -8.73 5.67
C LYS A 59 -4.17 -8.27 7.07
N ARG A 60 -2.89 -7.98 7.34
CA ARG A 60 -2.44 -7.45 8.64
C ARG A 60 -2.92 -6.03 8.91
N ALA A 61 -3.16 -5.24 7.86
CA ALA A 61 -3.74 -3.91 7.96
C ALA A 61 -5.24 -3.94 8.30
N GLY A 62 -5.87 -5.12 8.31
CA GLY A 62 -7.31 -5.28 8.47
C GLY A 62 -8.11 -4.93 7.21
N VAL A 63 -7.46 -4.89 6.04
CA VAL A 63 -8.13 -4.68 4.75
C VAL A 63 -8.70 -6.01 4.28
N ASP A 64 -9.97 -6.02 3.86
CA ASP A 64 -10.58 -7.20 3.26
C ASP A 64 -9.96 -7.47 1.88
N VAL A 65 -9.07 -8.45 1.84
CA VAL A 65 -8.30 -8.75 0.62
C VAL A 65 -9.09 -9.60 -0.37
N GLY A 66 -10.23 -10.18 0.02
CA GLY A 66 -11.00 -11.08 -0.84
C GLY A 66 -11.42 -10.42 -2.16
N ASN A 67 -12.02 -9.23 -2.06
CA ASN A 67 -12.46 -8.48 -3.24
C ASN A 67 -11.34 -7.63 -3.87
N GLN A 68 -10.33 -7.25 -3.08
CA GLN A 68 -9.21 -6.43 -3.53
C GLN A 68 -8.15 -7.23 -4.31
N LEU A 69 -8.02 -8.55 -4.08
CA LEU A 69 -7.06 -9.39 -4.78
C LEU A 69 -7.30 -9.40 -6.30
N LEU A 70 -8.57 -9.48 -6.72
CA LEU A 70 -8.97 -9.43 -8.13
C LEU A 70 -8.64 -8.07 -8.76
N LEU A 71 -8.94 -6.98 -8.05
CA LEU A 71 -8.60 -5.63 -8.49
C LEU A 71 -7.09 -5.45 -8.62
N LEU A 72 -6.32 -5.88 -7.62
CA LEU A 72 -4.87 -5.85 -7.64
C LEU A 72 -4.33 -6.65 -8.82
N THR A 73 -4.76 -7.89 -8.99
CA THR A 73 -4.31 -8.74 -10.10
C THR A 73 -4.56 -8.07 -11.45
N ASN A 74 -5.75 -7.48 -11.65
CA ASN A 74 -6.04 -6.70 -12.86
C ASN A 74 -5.12 -5.48 -13.00
N THR A 75 -4.89 -4.73 -11.93
CA THR A 75 -3.96 -3.59 -11.93
C THR A 75 -2.54 -4.01 -12.32
N PHE A 76 -2.05 -5.17 -11.84
CA PHE A 76 -0.75 -5.70 -12.27
C PHE A 76 -0.73 -5.99 -13.78
N VAL A 77 -1.78 -6.63 -14.31
CA VAL A 77 -1.91 -6.92 -15.74
C VAL A 77 -1.97 -5.63 -16.57
N GLU A 78 -2.74 -4.63 -16.15
CA GLU A 78 -2.86 -3.33 -16.82
C GLU A 78 -1.53 -2.55 -16.84
N LEU A 79 -0.76 -2.66 -15.76
CA LEU A 79 0.57 -2.04 -15.66
C LEU A 79 1.67 -2.86 -16.36
N GLY A 80 1.34 -4.04 -16.89
CA GLY A 80 2.33 -4.96 -17.46
C GLY A 80 3.34 -5.48 -16.43
N LEU A 81 2.94 -5.52 -15.16
CA LEU A 81 3.75 -6.00 -14.05
C LEU A 81 3.50 -7.49 -13.80
N ASP A 82 4.58 -8.21 -13.51
CA ASP A 82 4.49 -9.60 -13.10
C ASP A 82 4.22 -9.69 -11.59
N PRO A 83 3.14 -10.36 -11.15
CA PRO A 83 2.77 -10.43 -9.74
C PRO A 83 3.74 -11.28 -8.88
N ALA A 84 4.61 -12.08 -9.52
CA ALA A 84 5.67 -12.83 -8.84
C ALA A 84 6.99 -12.04 -8.76
N GLN A 85 7.10 -10.90 -9.45
CA GLN A 85 8.23 -9.99 -9.32
C GLN A 85 8.01 -8.95 -8.22
N PHE A 86 9.12 -8.35 -7.80
CA PHE A 86 9.06 -7.25 -6.85
C PHE A 86 8.48 -6.00 -7.49
N PHE A 87 7.81 -5.21 -6.67
CA PHE A 87 7.26 -3.91 -7.06
C PHE A 87 7.34 -2.95 -5.88
N TYR A 88 7.11 -1.69 -6.17
CA TYR A 88 7.00 -0.64 -5.18
C TYR A 88 5.54 -0.23 -5.05
N VAL A 89 5.09 -0.07 -3.81
CA VAL A 89 3.80 0.53 -3.47
C VAL A 89 4.10 1.90 -2.89
N ASN A 90 3.59 2.93 -3.56
CA ASN A 90 3.78 4.31 -3.17
C ASN A 90 2.46 4.78 -2.58
N PHE A 91 2.46 5.07 -1.29
CA PHE A 91 1.28 5.59 -0.61
C PHE A 91 1.27 7.12 -0.70
N TYR A 92 0.08 7.67 -0.88
CA TYR A 92 -0.15 9.11 -0.92
C TYR A 92 -1.51 9.43 -0.32
N GLU A 93 -1.69 10.70 0.04
CA GLU A 93 -2.96 11.20 0.55
C GLU A 93 -3.97 11.24 -0.59
N LYS A 94 -5.16 10.64 -0.38
CA LYS A 94 -6.22 10.54 -1.39
C LYS A 94 -6.68 11.92 -1.90
N ASP A 95 -6.56 12.95 -1.07
CA ASP A 95 -6.88 14.35 -1.41
C ASP A 95 -5.73 15.12 -2.09
N LYS A 96 -4.55 14.53 -2.26
CA LYS A 96 -3.42 15.15 -2.98
C LYS A 96 -3.35 14.83 -4.47
N ASP A 97 -4.31 14.07 -5.01
CA ASP A 97 -4.35 13.71 -6.44
C ASP A 97 -5.04 14.77 -7.32
N LEU A 98 -5.02 16.05 -6.93
CA LEU A 98 -5.64 17.16 -7.66
C LEU A 98 -4.70 18.34 -7.96
N GLU A 99 -3.40 18.12 -7.98
CA GLU A 99 -2.42 19.10 -8.48
C GLU A 99 -1.31 18.42 -9.30
N MET A 100 -1.66 17.85 -10.46
CA MET A 100 -0.74 17.70 -11.59
C MET A 100 -1.37 18.24 -12.87
#